data_AF-A0A955EJ80-F1
#
_entry.id   AF-A0A955EJ80-F1
#
_cell.length_a   1.000
_cell.length_b   1.000
_cell.length_c   1.000
_cell.angle_alpha   90.00
_cell.angle_beta   90.00
_cell.angle_gamma   90.00
#
_symmetry.space_group_name_H-M   'P 1'
#
loop_
_entity.id
_entity.type
_entity.pdbx_description
1 polymer ?
#
loop_
_entity_poly.entity_id
_entity_poly.type
_entity_poly.pdbx_seq_one_letter_code
_entity_poly.pdbx_strand_id
1 'polypeptide(L)'
;AYLHSATMVKAGVYLVARLFPILAAWLVYWGPTLVIFGAVTMLLGGYLAVRSAGLKKIFAYTTVSQLGLLVCMYGLGAFQASGGEHGHGEASTLIFPITQILNHALYKAPLFIIAGAIIHVVGRKELPQLRGLWTTHRTLAIVALAAGYALAGGPFTLSFTMKEAFLYQVVHAAETEVWLWIIGAMAVATAACNVTILVRMARVFFAPALPDSHEHLHDDYAHGHEHGFWGACIWWPAAAIVAWQFVGGFAPGLFGALVEPVETSVGSWGHLSHGAVWAAVAHPGMPLVLSLIAIGTGIVVGFSPLFRTVQEDPHNAIFPAYFRGMQVFGHTVFSRFQSGSLRQYFLFVMGALVLGVASSAAMEPDILNFPDLVPFGSALLGLKIAGFLLTGLICATALMMPFTERRIVRVLMLSACGFSVTGMYLLYQAPDLALTQLMCEIIGVVLFLLVLRLLPEEPAKRERSDIPKLPRAVMASLVGVSVGWFVLQAGNTADHRNVDLARRQAMTAEAESASVLPAAAGVPHHGERVASAEYANLGDWFTVHSYEGTGATEGRGGGGSNIVNVILVDFR
;
A
#
# COMPACT_ATOMS: atom_id res chain seq x y z
N ALA A 1 15.06 25.33 -11.69
CA ALA A 1 16.24 24.62 -12.25
C ALA A 1 16.64 23.44 -11.36
N TYR A 2 17.01 23.66 -10.10
CA TYR A 2 17.55 22.63 -9.20
C TYR A 2 16.74 21.31 -9.11
N LEU A 3 15.45 21.37 -8.72
CA LEU A 3 14.62 20.17 -8.51
C LEU A 3 14.47 19.29 -9.77
N HIS A 4 14.16 19.90 -10.92
CA HIS A 4 13.91 19.18 -12.18
C HIS A 4 15.17 18.89 -13.01
N SER A 5 16.35 19.33 -12.56
CA SER A 5 17.61 19.14 -13.32
C SER A 5 18.64 18.29 -12.57
N ALA A 6 18.76 18.45 -11.24
CA ALA A 6 19.90 17.93 -10.48
C ALA A 6 19.54 17.02 -9.31
N THR A 7 18.35 17.11 -8.71
CA THR A 7 18.06 16.41 -7.44
C THR A 7 16.87 15.45 -7.52
N MET A 8 15.65 15.97 -7.43
CA MET A 8 14.44 15.13 -7.25
C MET A 8 14.28 14.09 -8.35
N VAL A 9 14.49 14.50 -9.61
CA VAL A 9 14.33 13.60 -10.77
C VAL A 9 15.43 12.54 -10.88
N LYS A 10 16.62 12.78 -10.29
CA LYS A 10 17.74 11.84 -10.34
C LYS A 10 17.71 10.83 -9.21
N ALA A 11 16.94 11.07 -8.15
CA ALA A 11 16.80 10.14 -7.04
C ALA A 11 16.26 8.77 -7.51
N GLY A 12 15.27 8.77 -8.42
CA GLY A 12 14.75 7.53 -9.01
C GLY A 12 15.79 6.80 -9.87
N VAL A 13 16.53 7.54 -10.71
CA VAL A 13 17.60 6.97 -11.54
C VAL A 13 18.74 6.40 -10.68
N TYR A 14 19.13 7.12 -9.62
CA TYR A 14 20.10 6.66 -8.64
C TYR A 14 19.63 5.39 -7.93
N LEU A 15 18.35 5.32 -7.56
CA LEU A 15 17.78 4.11 -6.96
C LEU A 15 17.82 2.93 -7.94
N VAL A 16 17.47 3.11 -9.21
CA VAL A 16 17.60 2.08 -10.26
C VAL A 16 19.05 1.59 -10.36
N ALA A 17 20.00 2.52 -10.41
CA ALA A 17 21.43 2.20 -10.44
C ALA A 17 21.88 1.40 -9.20
N ARG A 18 21.34 1.74 -8.02
CA ARG A 18 21.68 1.08 -6.75
C ARG A 18 21.02 -0.28 -6.56
N LEU A 19 19.82 -0.47 -7.10
CA LEU A 19 19.11 -1.74 -7.06
C LEU A 19 19.67 -2.75 -8.06
N PHE A 20 20.42 -2.28 -9.07
CA PHE A 20 21.00 -3.14 -10.10
C PHE A 20 21.74 -4.38 -9.56
N PRO A 21 22.73 -4.28 -8.65
CA PRO A 21 23.40 -5.47 -8.10
C PRO A 21 22.50 -6.30 -7.18
N ILE A 22 21.49 -5.70 -6.55
CA ILE A 22 20.56 -6.41 -5.64
C ILE A 22 19.58 -7.27 -6.42
N LEU A 23 19.13 -6.75 -7.58
CA LEU A 23 18.19 -7.44 -8.44
C LEU A 23 18.85 -8.43 -9.40
N ALA A 24 20.17 -8.71 -9.25
CA ALA A 24 20.98 -9.61 -10.08
C ALA A 24 20.27 -10.91 -10.50
N ALA A 25 19.56 -11.56 -9.57
CA ALA A 25 18.82 -12.81 -9.83
C ALA A 25 17.54 -12.63 -10.68
N TRP A 26 17.02 -11.42 -10.80
CA TRP A 26 15.78 -11.06 -11.49
C TRP A 26 16.00 -10.22 -12.76
N LEU A 27 17.26 -10.06 -13.21
CA LEU A 27 17.63 -9.23 -14.37
C LEU A 27 16.90 -9.61 -15.65
N VAL A 28 16.57 -10.91 -15.84
CA VAL A 28 15.83 -11.42 -17.00
C VAL A 28 14.48 -10.71 -17.17
N TYR A 29 13.78 -10.42 -16.07
CA TYR A 29 12.50 -9.70 -16.12
C TYR A 29 12.67 -8.19 -15.95
N TRP A 30 13.62 -7.79 -15.11
CA TRP A 30 13.83 -6.39 -14.76
C TRP A 30 14.43 -5.58 -15.92
N GLY A 31 15.42 -6.13 -16.63
CA GLY A 31 16.10 -5.49 -17.77
C GLY A 31 15.13 -5.08 -18.89
N PRO A 32 14.40 -6.03 -19.51
CA PRO A 32 13.43 -5.73 -20.56
C PRO A 32 12.35 -4.74 -20.12
N THR A 33 11.88 -4.86 -18.87
CA THR A 33 10.89 -3.93 -18.32
C THR A 33 11.44 -2.50 -18.32
N LEU A 34 12.65 -2.28 -17.82
CA LEU A 34 13.28 -0.96 -17.84
C LEU A 34 13.55 -0.45 -19.25
N VAL A 35 13.96 -1.31 -20.18
CA VAL A 35 14.17 -0.95 -21.59
C VAL A 35 12.86 -0.47 -22.22
N ILE A 36 11.77 -1.23 -22.09
CA ILE A 36 10.47 -0.91 -22.68
C ILE A 36 9.91 0.38 -22.08
N PHE A 37 9.80 0.45 -20.75
CA PHE A 37 9.27 1.65 -20.09
C PHE A 37 10.16 2.87 -20.32
N GLY A 38 11.49 2.70 -20.30
CA GLY A 38 12.46 3.74 -20.58
C GLY A 38 12.32 4.29 -22.00
N ALA A 39 12.28 3.42 -23.01
CA ALA A 39 12.17 3.79 -24.42
C ALA A 39 10.83 4.48 -24.74
N VAL A 40 9.71 3.93 -24.26
CA VAL A 40 8.38 4.53 -24.43
C VAL A 40 8.32 5.91 -23.78
N THR A 41 8.83 6.04 -22.56
CA THR A 41 8.87 7.33 -21.84
C THR A 41 9.80 8.33 -22.55
N MET A 42 10.94 7.86 -23.06
CA MET A 42 11.89 8.66 -23.82
C MET A 42 11.24 9.28 -25.05
N LEU A 43 10.55 8.47 -25.86
CA LEU A 43 9.86 8.90 -27.07
C LEU A 43 8.65 9.80 -26.77
N LEU A 44 7.80 9.39 -25.83
CA LEU A 44 6.62 10.17 -25.45
C LEU A 44 7.02 11.56 -24.94
N GLY A 45 8.05 11.64 -24.09
CA GLY A 45 8.61 12.91 -23.63
C GLY A 45 9.13 13.78 -24.79
N GLY A 46 9.85 13.19 -25.74
CA GLY A 46 10.33 13.91 -26.93
C GLY A 46 9.19 14.46 -27.79
N TYR A 47 8.17 13.63 -28.03
CA TYR A 47 6.98 14.00 -28.80
C TYR A 47 6.19 15.14 -28.11
N LEU A 48 5.88 15.00 -26.82
CA LEU A 48 5.15 16.02 -26.06
C LEU A 48 5.94 17.33 -25.93
N ALA A 49 7.28 17.27 -25.90
CA ALA A 49 8.13 18.45 -25.90
C ALA A 49 8.00 19.25 -27.21
N VAL A 50 8.02 18.58 -28.37
CA VAL A 50 7.88 19.24 -29.69
C VAL A 50 6.49 19.87 -29.84
N ARG A 51 5.46 19.29 -29.24
CA ARG A 51 4.06 19.75 -29.28
C ARG A 51 3.74 20.85 -28.26
N SER A 52 4.67 21.16 -27.36
CA SER A 52 4.49 22.17 -26.31
C SER A 52 4.91 23.56 -26.77
N ALA A 53 4.16 24.59 -26.36
CA ALA A 53 4.51 25.99 -26.65
C ALA A 53 5.35 26.65 -25.55
N GLY A 54 5.04 26.41 -24.27
CA GLY A 54 5.70 27.07 -23.14
C GLY A 54 7.15 26.62 -22.95
N LEU A 55 8.10 27.56 -22.83
CA LEU A 55 9.54 27.26 -22.78
C LEU A 55 9.91 26.31 -21.63
N LYS A 56 9.42 26.59 -20.42
CA LYS A 56 9.60 25.70 -19.25
C LYS A 56 8.93 24.34 -19.42
N LYS A 57 7.80 24.26 -20.15
CA LYS A 57 7.06 23.01 -20.40
C LYS A 57 7.78 22.13 -21.43
N ILE A 58 8.29 22.72 -22.51
CA ILE A 58 9.20 22.05 -23.47
C ILE A 58 10.38 21.44 -22.72
N PHE A 59 11.01 22.23 -21.85
CA PHE A 59 12.13 21.76 -21.05
C PHE A 59 11.71 20.72 -20.00
N ALA A 60 10.51 20.78 -19.42
CA ALA A 60 10.06 19.72 -18.53
C ALA A 60 9.92 18.36 -19.25
N TYR A 61 9.30 18.31 -20.43
CA TYR A 61 9.17 17.04 -21.17
C TYR A 61 10.48 16.52 -21.72
N THR A 62 11.41 17.39 -22.13
CA THR A 62 12.75 16.90 -22.47
C THR A 62 13.49 16.35 -21.25
N THR A 63 13.13 16.71 -20.01
CA THR A 63 13.63 16.02 -18.81
C THR A 63 13.05 14.63 -18.73
N VAL A 64 11.73 14.48 -18.89
CA VAL A 64 11.04 13.16 -18.90
C VAL A 64 11.67 12.25 -19.95
N SER A 65 11.93 12.79 -21.15
CA SER A 65 12.58 12.09 -22.24
C SER A 65 13.97 11.56 -21.86
N GLN A 66 14.80 12.39 -21.23
CA GLN A 66 16.18 12.05 -20.85
C GLN A 66 16.25 11.11 -19.63
N LEU A 67 15.28 11.19 -18.72
CA LEU A 67 15.15 10.19 -17.66
C LEU A 67 14.73 8.84 -18.23
N GLY A 68 13.83 8.81 -19.22
CA GLY A 68 13.49 7.60 -19.97
C GLY A 68 14.71 6.98 -20.64
N LEU A 69 15.56 7.81 -21.26
CA LEU A 69 16.84 7.37 -21.83
C LEU A 69 17.75 6.76 -20.76
N LEU A 70 17.94 7.44 -19.61
CA LEU A 70 18.75 6.93 -18.50
C LEU A 70 18.22 5.58 -17.98
N VAL A 71 16.92 5.45 -17.77
CA VAL A 71 16.28 4.20 -17.33
C VAL A 71 16.48 3.10 -18.38
N CYS A 72 16.34 3.43 -19.66
CA CYS A 72 16.60 2.51 -20.76
C CYS A 72 18.06 2.06 -20.80
N MET A 73 19.03 2.95 -20.55
CA MET A 73 20.45 2.60 -20.45
C MET A 73 20.70 1.56 -19.35
N TYR A 74 20.19 1.80 -18.14
CA TYR A 74 20.30 0.81 -17.06
C TYR A 74 19.59 -0.51 -17.40
N GLY A 75 18.45 -0.45 -18.10
CA GLY A 75 17.75 -1.62 -18.60
C GLY A 75 18.55 -2.44 -19.61
N LEU A 76 19.22 -1.79 -20.56
CA LEU A 76 20.09 -2.46 -21.55
C LEU A 76 21.29 -3.11 -20.85
N GLY A 77 21.94 -2.40 -19.93
CA GLY A 77 23.02 -2.96 -19.13
C GLY A 77 22.59 -4.18 -18.33
N ALA A 78 21.37 -4.16 -17.76
CA ALA A 78 20.79 -5.28 -17.01
C ALA A 78 20.47 -6.48 -17.92
N PHE A 79 19.88 -6.21 -19.07
CA PHE A 79 19.50 -7.22 -20.06
C PHE A 79 20.71 -7.94 -20.65
N GLN A 80 21.77 -7.18 -21.00
CA GLN A 80 23.04 -7.74 -21.47
C GLN A 80 23.75 -8.53 -20.37
N ALA A 81 23.74 -8.04 -19.12
CA ALA A 81 24.32 -8.75 -17.98
C ALA A 81 23.64 -10.11 -17.70
N SER A 82 22.34 -10.25 -17.99
CA SER A 82 21.64 -11.54 -17.90
C SER A 82 21.90 -12.50 -19.07
N GLY A 83 22.64 -12.06 -20.10
CA GLY A 83 22.95 -12.85 -21.29
C GLY A 83 21.87 -12.82 -22.39
N GLY A 84 20.94 -11.85 -22.35
CA GLY A 84 19.80 -11.80 -23.27
C GLY A 84 18.82 -12.97 -23.11
N GLU A 85 17.96 -13.23 -24.10
CA GLU A 85 17.09 -14.41 -24.12
C GLU A 85 17.91 -15.70 -24.34
N HIS A 86 19.12 -15.57 -24.87
CA HIS A 86 19.98 -16.67 -25.34
C HIS A 86 21.16 -17.02 -24.40
N GLY A 87 21.23 -16.44 -23.20
CA GLY A 87 22.13 -16.88 -22.11
C GLY A 87 23.64 -16.71 -22.33
N HIS A 88 24.08 -15.89 -23.28
CA HIS A 88 25.50 -15.58 -23.45
C HIS A 88 25.87 -14.38 -22.57
N GLY A 89 26.20 -14.66 -21.31
CA GLY A 89 26.63 -13.68 -20.31
C GLY A 89 27.95 -13.01 -20.66
N GLU A 90 27.97 -12.18 -21.70
CA GLU A 90 29.05 -11.24 -21.95
C GLU A 90 29.03 -10.12 -20.91
N ALA A 91 30.22 -9.54 -20.70
CA ALA A 91 30.44 -8.37 -19.86
C ALA A 91 29.39 -7.27 -20.14
N SER A 92 28.62 -6.89 -19.12
CA SER A 92 27.60 -5.85 -19.21
C SER A 92 28.17 -4.55 -19.81
N THR A 93 27.75 -4.16 -21.01
CA THR A 93 28.27 -2.95 -21.69
C THR A 93 27.52 -1.69 -21.25
N LEU A 94 27.35 -1.47 -19.93
CA LEU A 94 26.72 -0.25 -19.42
C LEU A 94 27.67 0.94 -19.51
N ILE A 95 27.73 1.61 -20.66
CA ILE A 95 28.75 2.63 -20.89
C ILE A 95 28.36 3.98 -20.26
N PHE A 96 29.19 4.47 -19.32
CA PHE A 96 29.18 5.80 -18.68
C PHE A 96 27.85 6.34 -18.11
N PRO A 97 27.14 5.56 -17.26
CA PRO A 97 25.83 5.96 -16.76
C PRO A 97 25.87 7.19 -15.83
N ILE A 98 26.94 7.37 -15.05
CA ILE A 98 27.09 8.52 -14.13
C ILE A 98 27.45 9.77 -14.94
N THR A 99 28.32 9.62 -15.93
CA THR A 99 28.65 10.70 -16.88
C THR A 99 27.41 11.16 -17.63
N GLN A 100 26.50 10.25 -18.02
CA GLN A 100 25.23 10.65 -18.64
C GLN A 100 24.32 11.43 -17.68
N ILE A 101 24.26 11.03 -16.40
CA ILE A 101 23.53 11.78 -15.37
C ILE A 101 24.13 13.20 -15.20
N LEU A 102 25.45 13.32 -15.21
CA LEU A 102 26.16 14.59 -15.14
C LEU A 102 25.87 15.45 -16.39
N ASN A 103 26.05 14.87 -17.58
CA ASN A 103 25.74 15.48 -18.88
C ASN A 103 24.32 16.06 -18.89
N HIS A 104 23.32 15.29 -18.45
CA HIS A 104 21.94 15.79 -18.32
C HIS A 104 21.85 17.01 -17.40
N ALA A 105 22.53 17.04 -16.26
CA ALA A 105 22.56 18.25 -15.42
C ALA A 105 23.17 19.45 -16.14
N LEU A 106 24.26 19.24 -16.88
CA LEU A 106 25.07 20.30 -17.49
C LEU A 106 24.36 21.04 -18.62
N TYR A 107 23.45 20.39 -19.37
CA TYR A 107 22.60 21.15 -20.31
C TYR A 107 21.23 21.51 -19.72
N LYS A 108 20.70 20.75 -18.76
CA LYS A 108 19.35 21.03 -18.22
C LYS A 108 19.29 22.23 -17.29
N ALA A 109 20.24 22.32 -16.36
CA ALA A 109 20.33 23.43 -15.44
C ALA A 109 20.39 24.78 -16.18
N PRO A 110 21.28 24.98 -17.17
CA PRO A 110 21.31 26.23 -17.91
C PRO A 110 20.04 26.48 -18.74
N LEU A 111 19.40 25.46 -19.31
CA LEU A 111 18.11 25.62 -20.02
C LEU A 111 17.01 26.17 -19.10
N PHE A 112 16.90 25.69 -17.86
CA PHE A 112 15.89 26.21 -16.94
C PHE A 112 16.24 27.58 -16.36
N ILE A 113 17.53 27.85 -16.12
CA ILE A 113 17.99 29.18 -15.68
C ILE A 113 17.72 30.20 -16.79
N ILE A 114 18.13 29.91 -18.02
CA ILE A 114 17.95 30.83 -19.16
C ILE A 114 16.48 30.97 -19.55
N ALA A 115 15.65 29.92 -19.43
CA ALA A 115 14.21 30.06 -19.60
C ALA A 115 13.60 31.01 -18.56
N GLY A 116 14.07 30.93 -17.31
CA GLY A 116 13.67 31.87 -16.25
C GLY A 116 14.08 33.29 -16.58
N ALA A 117 15.33 33.48 -17.03
CA ALA A 117 15.87 34.77 -17.43
C ALA A 117 15.07 35.41 -18.58
N ILE A 118 14.85 34.66 -19.67
CA ILE A 118 14.09 35.12 -20.83
C ILE A 118 12.66 35.48 -20.44
N ILE A 119 11.98 34.65 -19.63
CA ILE A 119 10.61 34.96 -19.18
C ILE A 119 10.57 36.20 -18.30
N HIS A 120 11.60 36.43 -17.48
CA HIS A 120 11.67 37.58 -16.60
C HIS A 120 11.92 38.88 -17.36
N VAL A 121 12.84 38.86 -18.34
CA VAL A 121 13.21 40.04 -19.14
C VAL A 121 12.16 40.35 -20.21
N VAL A 122 11.69 39.34 -20.94
CA VAL A 122 10.78 39.54 -22.09
C VAL A 122 9.31 39.54 -21.66
N GLY A 123 8.98 39.02 -20.47
CA GLY A 123 7.60 38.90 -19.97
C GLY A 123 6.76 37.81 -20.66
N ARG A 124 7.28 37.17 -21.71
CA ARG A 124 6.57 36.16 -22.51
C ARG A 124 7.07 34.75 -22.21
N LYS A 125 6.14 33.78 -22.17
CA LYS A 125 6.42 32.40 -21.72
C LYS A 125 6.45 31.37 -22.85
N GLU A 126 5.80 31.67 -23.96
CA GLU A 126 5.63 30.74 -25.07
C GLU A 126 6.67 30.97 -26.15
N LEU A 127 7.26 29.89 -26.65
CA LEU A 127 8.29 29.93 -27.68
C LEU A 127 7.84 30.72 -28.92
N PRO A 128 6.63 30.54 -29.50
CA PRO A 128 6.22 31.31 -30.68
C PRO A 128 6.18 32.84 -30.48
N GLN A 129 6.11 33.29 -29.22
CA GLN A 129 6.02 34.71 -28.87
C GLN A 129 7.39 35.39 -28.69
N LEU A 130 8.48 34.62 -28.63
CA LEU A 130 9.86 35.08 -28.38
C LEU A 130 10.62 35.45 -29.67
N ARG A 131 9.92 35.99 -30.67
CA ARG A 131 10.52 36.37 -31.95
C ARG A 131 11.43 37.59 -31.79
N GLY A 132 12.54 37.64 -32.52
CA GLY A 132 13.48 38.76 -32.49
C GLY A 132 14.44 38.77 -31.30
N LEU A 133 14.51 37.68 -30.52
CA LEU A 133 15.37 37.61 -29.33
C LEU A 133 16.85 37.80 -29.66
N TRP A 134 17.30 37.41 -30.85
CA TRP A 134 18.70 37.60 -31.26
C TRP A 134 19.08 39.08 -31.38
N THR A 135 18.16 39.92 -31.84
CA THR A 135 18.38 41.36 -32.02
C THR A 135 18.16 42.15 -30.74
N THR A 136 17.19 41.74 -29.91
CA THR A 136 16.87 42.45 -28.66
C THR A 136 17.76 42.04 -27.49
N HIS A 137 17.96 40.73 -27.27
CA HIS A 137 18.62 40.17 -26.09
C HIS A 137 19.64 39.09 -26.46
N ARG A 138 20.68 39.51 -27.18
CA ARG A 138 21.65 38.62 -27.85
C ARG A 138 22.35 37.64 -26.91
N THR A 139 22.74 38.07 -25.71
CA THR A 139 23.42 37.20 -24.72
C THR A 139 22.52 36.05 -24.27
N LEU A 140 21.25 36.35 -23.97
CA LEU A 140 20.26 35.34 -23.58
C LEU A 140 20.01 34.35 -24.71
N ALA A 141 19.89 34.85 -25.96
CA ALA A 141 19.74 34.02 -27.15
C ALA A 141 20.94 33.08 -27.35
N ILE A 142 22.17 33.57 -27.21
CA ILE A 142 23.40 32.76 -27.35
C ILE A 142 23.43 31.64 -26.32
N VAL A 143 23.23 31.96 -25.03
CA VAL A 143 23.27 30.95 -23.95
C VAL A 143 22.16 29.92 -24.12
N ALA A 144 20.96 30.36 -24.50
CA ALA A 144 19.84 29.46 -24.77
C ALA A 144 20.12 28.53 -25.95
N LEU A 145 20.64 29.06 -27.06
CA LEU A 145 21.01 28.26 -28.24
C LEU A 145 22.16 27.31 -27.96
N ALA A 146 23.18 27.73 -27.20
CA ALA A 146 24.28 26.88 -26.78
C ALA A 146 23.80 25.71 -25.91
N ALA A 147 22.91 25.97 -24.95
CA ALA A 147 22.33 24.92 -24.10
C ALA A 147 21.35 24.02 -24.89
N GLY A 148 20.62 24.60 -25.85
CA GLY A 148 19.77 23.86 -26.78
C GLY A 148 20.57 22.96 -27.74
N TYR A 149 21.75 23.42 -28.17
CA TYR A 149 22.68 22.66 -28.99
C TYR A 149 23.23 21.44 -28.24
N ALA A 150 23.59 21.62 -26.97
CA ALA A 150 23.91 20.51 -26.08
C ALA A 150 22.72 19.55 -25.90
N LEU A 151 21.51 20.05 -25.65
CA LEU A 151 20.31 19.21 -25.55
C LEU A 151 20.06 18.40 -26.84
N ALA A 152 20.25 19.00 -28.01
CA ALA A 152 20.15 18.30 -29.29
C ALA A 152 21.21 17.18 -29.42
N GLY A 153 22.32 17.29 -28.69
CA GLY A 153 23.49 16.42 -28.85
C GLY A 153 24.29 16.83 -30.07
N GLY A 154 24.50 18.14 -30.27
CA GLY A 154 25.29 18.63 -31.40
C GLY A 154 26.76 18.20 -31.28
N PRO A 155 27.45 17.95 -32.41
CA PRO A 155 28.89 17.63 -32.42
C PRO A 155 29.71 18.59 -31.56
N PHE A 156 30.80 18.09 -30.96
CA PHE A 156 31.67 18.81 -30.01
C PHE A 156 31.03 19.14 -28.65
N THR A 157 29.94 18.49 -28.28
CA THR A 157 29.39 18.55 -26.93
C THR A 157 29.52 17.20 -26.23
N LEU A 158 29.65 17.21 -24.90
CA LEU A 158 29.58 15.97 -24.11
C LEU A 158 28.29 15.17 -24.38
N SER A 159 27.19 15.87 -24.70
CA SER A 159 25.91 15.24 -25.03
C SER A 159 25.93 14.45 -26.33
N PHE A 160 26.72 14.85 -27.33
CA PHE A 160 26.89 14.05 -28.53
C PHE A 160 27.55 12.72 -28.18
N THR A 161 28.68 12.77 -27.47
CA THR A 161 29.41 11.58 -27.02
C THR A 161 28.53 10.62 -26.21
N MET A 162 27.74 11.13 -25.25
CA MET A 162 26.90 10.27 -24.43
C MET A 162 25.69 9.68 -25.19
N LYS A 163 25.12 10.40 -26.16
CA LYS A 163 24.04 9.85 -27.00
C LYS A 163 24.58 8.84 -28.00
N GLU A 164 25.76 9.08 -28.55
CA GLU A 164 26.47 8.14 -29.40
C GLU A 164 26.79 6.85 -28.65
N ALA A 165 27.28 6.96 -27.40
CA ALA A 165 27.51 5.82 -26.52
C ALA A 165 26.23 5.02 -26.22
N PHE A 166 25.08 5.67 -26.10
CA PHE A 166 23.80 4.99 -25.96
C PHE A 166 23.38 4.27 -27.26
N LEU A 167 23.49 4.93 -28.41
CA LEU A 167 23.18 4.29 -29.70
C LEU A 167 24.11 3.11 -29.99
N TYR A 168 25.39 3.22 -29.61
CA TYR A 168 26.35 2.11 -29.67
C TYR A 168 25.87 0.91 -28.85
N GLN A 169 25.46 1.12 -27.59
CA GLN A 169 24.90 0.05 -26.75
C GLN A 169 23.66 -0.59 -27.36
N VAL A 170 22.75 0.21 -27.92
CA VAL A 170 21.53 -0.29 -28.54
C VAL A 170 21.85 -1.11 -29.79
N VAL A 171 22.74 -0.64 -30.66
CA VAL A 171 23.14 -1.37 -31.88
C VAL A 171 23.79 -2.70 -31.51
N HIS A 172 24.72 -2.69 -30.56
CA HIS A 172 25.40 -3.91 -30.14
C HIS A 172 24.44 -4.91 -29.47
N ALA A 173 23.51 -4.43 -28.64
CA ALA A 173 22.47 -5.29 -28.08
C ALA A 173 21.49 -5.80 -29.17
N ALA A 174 21.25 -5.04 -30.23
CA ALA A 174 20.39 -5.45 -31.34
C ALA A 174 21.04 -6.45 -32.30
N GLU A 175 22.36 -6.68 -32.21
CA GLU A 175 23.06 -7.76 -32.92
C GLU A 175 22.66 -9.14 -32.37
N THR A 176 22.41 -9.23 -31.06
CA THR A 176 21.94 -10.45 -30.42
C THR A 176 20.42 -10.56 -30.40
N GLU A 177 19.71 -9.43 -30.24
CA GLU A 177 18.26 -9.42 -30.02
C GLU A 177 17.56 -8.42 -30.95
N VAL A 178 17.02 -8.93 -32.07
CA VAL A 178 16.53 -8.12 -33.20
C VAL A 178 15.45 -7.10 -32.80
N TRP A 179 14.62 -7.41 -31.80
CA TRP A 179 13.56 -6.49 -31.36
C TRP A 179 14.09 -5.16 -30.80
N LEU A 180 15.36 -5.12 -30.35
CA LEU A 180 16.00 -3.90 -29.85
C LEU A 180 16.24 -2.85 -30.94
N TRP A 181 16.17 -3.21 -32.23
CA TRP A 181 16.12 -2.22 -33.31
C TRP A 181 14.93 -1.27 -33.20
N ILE A 182 13.81 -1.71 -32.61
CA ILE A 182 12.66 -0.85 -32.31
C ILE A 182 13.08 0.23 -31.31
N ILE A 183 13.83 -0.15 -30.26
CA ILE A 183 14.36 0.78 -29.26
C ILE A 183 15.33 1.78 -29.91
N GLY A 184 16.18 1.32 -30.83
CA GLY A 184 17.07 2.17 -31.64
C GLY A 184 16.29 3.18 -32.48
N ALA A 185 15.22 2.76 -33.15
CA ALA A 185 14.35 3.66 -33.91
C ALA A 185 13.68 4.71 -33.00
N MET A 186 13.22 4.32 -31.81
CA MET A 186 12.65 5.23 -30.82
C MET A 186 13.69 6.24 -30.29
N ALA A 187 14.94 5.81 -30.10
CA ALA A 187 16.06 6.66 -29.72
C ALA A 187 16.36 7.72 -30.80
N VAL A 188 16.43 7.30 -32.07
CA VAL A 188 16.64 8.19 -33.23
C VAL A 188 15.49 9.19 -33.36
N ALA A 189 14.24 8.73 -33.25
CA ALA A 189 13.07 9.61 -33.30
C ALA A 189 13.09 10.65 -32.16
N THR A 190 13.50 10.25 -30.96
CA THR A 190 13.66 11.16 -29.82
C THR A 190 14.79 12.16 -30.05
N ALA A 191 15.94 11.71 -30.57
CA ALA A 191 17.04 12.60 -30.92
C ALA A 191 16.61 13.63 -31.98
N ALA A 192 15.86 13.21 -33.01
CA ALA A 192 15.27 14.10 -33.99
C ALA A 192 14.29 15.12 -33.37
N CYS A 193 13.52 14.74 -32.35
CA CYS A 193 12.67 15.67 -31.59
C CYS A 193 13.50 16.75 -30.88
N ASN A 194 14.62 16.39 -30.26
CA ASN A 194 15.50 17.36 -29.59
C ASN A 194 16.13 18.34 -30.60
N VAL A 195 16.57 17.85 -31.76
CA VAL A 195 17.06 18.69 -32.86
C VAL A 195 15.95 19.61 -33.39
N THR A 196 14.72 19.08 -33.56
CA THR A 196 13.54 19.86 -33.96
C THR A 196 13.31 21.05 -33.02
N ILE A 197 13.41 20.84 -31.70
CA ILE A 197 13.27 21.89 -30.68
C ILE A 197 14.34 22.97 -30.87
N LEU A 198 15.61 22.58 -31.03
CA LEU A 198 16.71 23.52 -31.29
C LEU A 198 16.46 24.36 -32.54
N VAL A 199 16.12 23.72 -33.66
CA VAL A 199 15.91 24.41 -34.94
C VAL A 199 14.70 25.35 -34.85
N ARG A 200 13.63 24.97 -34.14
CA ARG A 200 12.49 25.85 -33.87
C ARG A 200 12.88 27.04 -33.01
N MET A 201 13.65 26.81 -31.95
CA MET A 201 14.14 27.87 -31.07
C MET A 201 15.01 28.87 -31.83
N ALA A 202 15.96 28.38 -32.63
CA ALA A 202 16.77 29.21 -33.51
C ALA A 202 15.90 30.03 -34.46
N ARG A 203 14.99 29.39 -35.20
CA ARG A 203 14.11 30.09 -36.15
C ARG A 203 13.27 31.17 -35.51
N VAL A 204 12.73 30.92 -34.32
CA VAL A 204 11.97 31.92 -33.57
C VAL A 204 12.89 33.09 -33.17
N PHE A 205 14.05 32.82 -32.57
CA PHE A 205 14.95 33.86 -32.06
C PHE A 205 15.51 34.76 -33.18
N PHE A 206 15.74 34.19 -34.37
CA PHE A 206 16.19 34.91 -35.56
C PHE A 206 15.05 35.50 -36.41
N ALA A 207 13.79 35.15 -36.15
CA ALA A 207 12.66 35.73 -36.87
C ALA A 207 12.52 37.23 -36.53
N PRO A 208 11.96 38.05 -37.44
CA PRO A 208 11.65 39.45 -37.14
C PRO A 208 10.81 39.57 -35.86
N ALA A 209 11.15 40.56 -35.03
CA ALA A 209 10.41 40.87 -33.82
C ALA A 209 8.93 41.10 -34.15
N LEU A 210 8.05 40.67 -33.24
CA LEU A 210 6.63 41.01 -33.35
C LEU A 210 6.51 42.53 -33.17
N PRO A 211 5.67 43.22 -33.97
CA PRO A 211 5.32 44.61 -33.70
C PRO A 211 4.82 44.72 -32.26
N ASP A 212 5.29 45.73 -31.53
CA ASP A 212 4.82 45.99 -30.18
C ASP A 212 3.32 46.26 -30.22
N SER A 213 2.52 45.26 -29.86
CA SER A 213 1.16 45.52 -29.40
C SER A 213 1.34 46.21 -28.06
N HIS A 214 1.21 47.54 -28.06
CA HIS A 214 1.14 48.40 -26.89
C HIS A 214 0.18 47.79 -25.84
N GLU A 215 0.72 47.01 -24.93
CA GLU A 215 0.07 46.68 -23.66
C GLU A 215 1.18 46.69 -22.60
N HIS A 216 1.53 47.93 -22.24
CA HIS A 216 2.36 48.29 -21.12
C HIS A 216 1.88 47.56 -19.86
N LEU A 217 2.64 46.59 -19.38
CA LEU A 217 2.51 46.10 -18.01
C LEU A 217 3.80 46.20 -17.19
N HIS A 218 4.96 46.55 -17.77
CA HIS A 218 6.21 46.73 -17.00
C HIS A 218 7.23 47.70 -17.63
N ASP A 219 6.79 48.83 -18.21
CA ASP A 219 7.68 49.77 -18.89
C ASP A 219 8.69 50.51 -17.98
N ASP A 220 8.46 50.56 -16.66
CA ASP A 220 9.40 51.23 -15.74
C ASP A 220 10.53 50.33 -15.20
N TYR A 221 10.47 49.00 -15.40
CA TYR A 221 11.49 48.08 -14.85
C TYR A 221 12.28 47.30 -15.91
N ALA A 222 11.80 47.20 -17.15
CA ALA A 222 12.40 46.30 -18.15
C ALA A 222 13.73 46.79 -18.76
N HIS A 223 13.96 48.11 -18.81
CA HIS A 223 15.07 48.68 -19.58
C HIS A 223 16.38 48.88 -18.80
N GLY A 224 16.41 48.67 -17.48
CA GLY A 224 17.60 48.88 -16.64
C GLY A 224 18.36 47.61 -16.26
N HIS A 225 17.79 46.42 -16.47
CA HIS A 225 18.30 45.18 -15.86
C HIS A 225 19.18 44.31 -16.74
N GLU A 226 19.47 44.67 -17.99
CA GLU A 226 20.37 43.87 -18.84
C GLU A 226 21.82 44.37 -18.85
N HIS A 227 21.99 45.69 -18.78
CA HIS A 227 23.29 46.33 -18.82
C HIS A 227 23.75 46.64 -17.39
N GLY A 228 24.39 45.67 -16.76
CA GLY A 228 24.97 45.82 -15.42
C GLY A 228 25.35 44.49 -14.79
N PHE A 229 26.14 44.55 -13.72
CA PHE A 229 26.56 43.37 -12.96
C PHE A 229 25.37 42.49 -12.54
N TRP A 230 24.29 43.11 -12.06
CA TRP A 230 23.08 42.42 -11.60
C TRP A 230 22.27 41.76 -12.74
N GLY A 231 22.31 42.33 -13.95
CA GLY A 231 21.75 41.71 -15.14
C GLY A 231 22.53 40.48 -15.57
N ALA A 232 23.86 40.57 -15.52
CA ALA A 232 24.75 39.45 -15.75
C ALA A 232 24.53 38.32 -14.73
N CYS A 233 24.26 38.64 -13.46
CA CYS A 233 23.94 37.66 -12.39
C CYS A 233 22.84 36.66 -12.75
N ILE A 234 21.90 37.03 -13.63
CA ILE A 234 20.76 36.18 -14.00
C ILE A 234 21.17 35.08 -14.99
N TRP A 235 22.08 35.37 -15.93
CA TRP A 235 22.42 34.45 -17.03
C TRP A 235 23.83 33.86 -16.95
N TRP A 236 24.78 34.50 -16.26
CA TRP A 236 26.16 33.98 -16.20
C TRP A 236 26.29 32.59 -15.58
N PRO A 237 25.49 32.17 -14.56
CA PRO A 237 25.60 30.81 -14.05
C PRO A 237 25.21 29.78 -15.11
N ALA A 238 24.20 30.11 -15.94
CA ALA A 238 23.84 29.27 -17.08
C ALA A 238 24.96 29.21 -18.11
N ALA A 239 25.59 30.35 -18.42
CA ALA A 239 26.73 30.42 -19.33
C ALA A 239 27.94 29.61 -18.82
N ALA A 240 28.25 29.67 -17.54
CA ALA A 240 29.34 28.92 -16.92
C ALA A 240 29.08 27.40 -16.96
N ILE A 241 27.87 26.97 -16.61
CA ILE A 241 27.50 25.55 -16.64
C ILE A 241 27.49 25.01 -18.07
N VAL A 242 26.94 25.76 -19.03
CA VAL A 242 26.95 25.32 -20.43
C VAL A 242 28.36 25.37 -21.02
N ALA A 243 29.25 26.25 -20.59
CA ALA A 243 30.65 26.22 -21.03
C ALA A 243 31.32 24.89 -20.68
N TRP A 244 31.06 24.35 -19.47
CA TRP A 244 31.56 23.05 -19.04
C TRP A 244 31.13 21.91 -19.98
N GLN A 245 29.93 22.02 -20.56
CA GLN A 245 29.40 21.06 -21.54
C GLN A 245 30.23 20.99 -22.84
N PHE A 246 30.77 22.12 -23.29
CA PHE A 246 31.66 22.18 -24.46
C PHE A 246 33.09 21.79 -24.09
N VAL A 247 33.57 22.15 -22.90
CA VAL A 247 34.86 21.66 -22.38
C VAL A 247 34.88 20.13 -22.37
N GLY A 248 33.79 19.46 -21.98
CA GLY A 248 33.69 18.00 -22.02
C GLY A 248 33.64 17.39 -23.42
N GLY A 249 33.27 18.18 -24.43
CA GLY A 249 33.33 17.77 -25.84
C GLY A 249 34.71 17.99 -26.47
N PHE A 250 35.43 19.05 -26.11
CA PHE A 250 36.77 19.36 -26.66
C PHE A 250 37.92 18.70 -25.91
N ALA A 251 37.83 18.64 -24.59
CA ALA A 251 38.87 18.12 -23.69
C ALA A 251 38.33 16.95 -22.84
N PRO A 252 37.91 15.86 -23.48
CA PRO A 252 37.26 14.78 -22.76
C PRO A 252 38.10 14.03 -21.73
N GLY A 253 39.41 13.96 -21.91
CA GLY A 253 40.30 13.35 -20.92
C GLY A 253 40.17 14.02 -19.55
N LEU A 254 39.86 15.33 -19.53
CA LEU A 254 39.60 16.07 -18.30
C LEU A 254 38.32 15.58 -17.59
N PHE A 255 37.27 15.27 -18.36
CA PHE A 255 36.02 14.74 -17.83
C PHE A 255 36.15 13.28 -17.41
N GLY A 256 36.85 12.46 -18.21
CA GLY A 256 37.18 11.08 -17.88
C GLY A 256 37.92 11.00 -16.55
N ALA A 257 38.99 11.78 -16.37
CA ALA A 257 39.75 11.79 -15.11
C ALA A 257 38.91 12.14 -13.86
N LEU A 258 37.85 12.94 -14.01
CA LEU A 258 36.96 13.31 -12.90
C LEU A 258 35.92 12.24 -12.57
N VAL A 259 35.37 11.54 -13.58
CA VAL A 259 34.19 10.68 -13.42
C VAL A 259 34.54 9.19 -13.48
N GLU A 260 35.56 8.81 -14.25
CA GLU A 260 36.02 7.43 -14.40
C GLU A 260 36.36 6.75 -13.07
N PRO A 261 37.00 7.40 -12.07
CA PRO A 261 37.20 6.79 -10.76
C PRO A 261 35.88 6.46 -10.05
N VAL A 262 34.83 7.26 -10.25
CA VAL A 262 33.50 7.04 -9.64
C VAL A 262 32.76 5.92 -10.37
N GLU A 263 32.90 5.83 -11.69
CA GLU A 263 32.28 4.78 -12.50
C GLU A 263 32.97 3.42 -12.33
N THR A 264 34.28 3.40 -12.04
CA THR A 264 35.08 2.18 -11.86
C THR A 264 35.16 1.70 -10.40
N SER A 265 35.07 2.60 -9.41
CA SER A 265 35.14 2.23 -7.97
C SER A 265 33.90 1.52 -7.44
N VAL A 266 32.80 1.50 -8.19
CA VAL A 266 31.64 0.67 -7.86
C VAL A 266 31.98 -0.77 -8.26
N GLY A 267 32.70 -1.48 -7.39
CA GLY A 267 33.27 -2.82 -7.60
C GLY A 267 32.29 -3.97 -7.90
N SER A 268 31.02 -3.69 -8.19
CA SER A 268 30.04 -4.64 -8.74
C SER A 268 29.92 -4.58 -10.28
N TRP A 269 30.66 -3.69 -10.95
CA TRP A 269 30.58 -3.43 -12.39
C TRP A 269 31.92 -3.65 -13.11
N GLY A 270 32.73 -4.61 -12.66
CA GLY A 270 34.09 -4.88 -13.16
C GLY A 270 34.19 -5.29 -14.64
N HIS A 271 33.10 -5.22 -15.39
CA HIS A 271 32.96 -5.56 -16.80
C HIS A 271 32.87 -4.33 -17.73
N LEU A 272 32.96 -3.13 -17.17
CA LEU A 272 33.00 -1.89 -17.95
C LEU A 272 34.33 -1.78 -18.71
N SER A 273 34.25 -1.75 -20.04
CA SER A 273 35.41 -1.57 -20.91
C SER A 273 36.16 -0.30 -20.52
N HIS A 274 37.40 -0.45 -20.06
CA HIS A 274 38.27 0.66 -19.70
C HIS A 274 38.68 1.41 -20.98
N GLY A 275 38.56 2.75 -20.97
CA GLY A 275 39.08 3.62 -22.03
C GLY A 275 38.11 4.06 -23.15
N ALA A 276 36.83 3.68 -23.12
CA ALA A 276 35.95 3.84 -24.28
C ALA A 276 35.14 5.15 -24.38
N VAL A 277 35.43 6.22 -23.62
CA VAL A 277 34.68 7.48 -23.76
C VAL A 277 34.88 8.06 -25.19
N TRP A 278 36.01 7.76 -25.84
CA TRP A 278 36.39 8.38 -27.13
C TRP A 278 36.63 7.45 -28.31
N ALA A 279 36.78 6.14 -28.08
CA ALA A 279 36.72 5.18 -29.20
C ALA A 279 35.34 5.26 -29.89
N ALA A 280 34.26 5.45 -29.11
CA ALA A 280 32.89 5.62 -29.63
C ALA A 280 32.69 6.90 -30.46
N VAL A 281 33.52 7.94 -30.30
CA VAL A 281 33.37 9.23 -31.04
C VAL A 281 33.99 9.18 -32.44
N ALA A 282 34.82 8.17 -32.72
CA ALA A 282 35.63 8.11 -33.95
C ALA A 282 35.54 6.77 -34.69
N HIS A 283 34.52 5.95 -34.43
CA HIS A 283 34.24 4.80 -35.29
C HIS A 283 33.24 5.19 -36.37
N PRO A 284 33.61 5.17 -37.67
CA PRO A 284 32.65 5.24 -38.77
C PRO A 284 31.82 3.94 -38.76
N GLY A 285 30.82 3.90 -37.87
CA GLY A 285 29.96 2.75 -37.62
C GLY A 285 28.48 3.12 -37.74
N MET A 286 27.62 2.12 -37.52
CA MET A 286 26.17 2.28 -37.57
C MET A 286 25.61 3.34 -36.60
N PRO A 287 26.12 3.50 -35.35
CA PRO A 287 25.64 4.54 -34.43
C PRO A 287 25.74 5.96 -35.01
N LEU A 288 26.83 6.27 -35.71
CA LEU A 288 27.04 7.59 -36.31
C LEU A 288 26.03 7.85 -37.43
N VAL A 289 25.73 6.83 -38.24
CA VAL A 289 24.69 6.91 -39.28
C VAL A 289 23.33 7.20 -38.65
N LEU A 290 22.97 6.52 -37.55
CA LEU A 290 21.74 6.78 -36.81
C LEU A 290 21.68 8.21 -36.25
N SER A 291 22.80 8.72 -35.73
CA SER A 291 22.95 10.11 -35.28
C SER A 291 22.76 11.11 -36.43
N LEU A 292 23.37 10.86 -37.60
CA LEU A 292 23.19 11.70 -38.79
C LEU A 292 21.74 11.68 -39.30
N ILE A 293 21.09 10.52 -39.29
CA ILE A 293 19.66 10.38 -39.62
C ILE A 293 18.82 11.19 -38.64
N ALA A 294 19.10 11.13 -37.34
CA ALA A 294 18.38 11.91 -36.33
C ALA A 294 18.54 13.42 -36.55
N ILE A 295 19.75 13.89 -36.85
CA ILE A 295 20.05 15.30 -37.14
C ILE A 295 19.32 15.74 -38.41
N GLY A 296 19.45 15.00 -39.51
CA GLY A 296 18.79 15.32 -40.77
C GLY A 296 17.26 15.35 -40.63
N THR A 297 16.68 14.31 -40.02
CA THR A 297 15.24 14.23 -39.78
C THR A 297 14.75 15.37 -38.89
N GLY A 298 15.49 15.67 -37.81
CA GLY A 298 15.13 16.75 -36.90
C GLY A 298 15.21 18.15 -37.53
N ILE A 299 16.16 18.37 -38.45
CA ILE A 299 16.23 19.61 -39.24
C ILE A 299 15.02 19.71 -40.17
N VAL A 300 14.73 18.66 -40.94
CA VAL A 300 13.59 18.62 -41.88
C VAL A 300 12.27 18.84 -41.15
N VAL A 301 12.01 18.09 -40.07
CA VAL A 301 10.81 18.22 -39.24
C VAL A 301 10.77 19.58 -38.52
N GLY A 302 11.94 20.12 -38.16
CA GLY A 302 12.10 21.50 -37.73
C GLY A 302 11.44 22.43 -38.74
N PHE A 303 11.96 22.50 -39.95
CA PHE A 303 11.52 23.43 -40.99
C PHE A 303 10.08 23.19 -41.49
N SER A 304 9.60 21.96 -41.37
CA SER A 304 8.25 21.56 -41.74
C SER A 304 7.15 22.20 -40.85
N PRO A 305 5.93 22.43 -41.38
CA PRO A 305 4.75 22.75 -40.58
C PRO A 305 4.26 21.56 -39.72
N LEU A 306 4.81 20.36 -39.93
CA LEU A 306 4.48 19.16 -39.18
C LEU A 306 4.74 19.35 -37.67
N PHE A 307 3.79 18.93 -36.83
CA PHE A 307 3.83 19.13 -35.37
C PHE A 307 3.94 20.60 -34.90
N ARG A 308 3.56 21.58 -35.73
CA ARG A 308 3.51 22.99 -35.33
C ARG A 308 2.28 23.34 -34.50
N THR A 309 1.20 22.57 -34.63
CA THR A 309 0.01 22.75 -33.80
C THR A 309 0.34 22.40 -32.35
N VAL A 310 -0.07 23.26 -31.43
CA VAL A 310 0.06 23.00 -30.00
C VAL A 310 -1.02 21.99 -29.65
N GLN A 311 -0.63 20.87 -29.03
CA GLN A 311 -1.59 19.89 -28.53
C GLN A 311 -1.74 20.07 -27.03
N GLU A 312 -2.98 20.03 -26.55
CA GLU A 312 -3.23 19.93 -25.12
C GLU A 312 -2.61 18.65 -24.57
N ASP A 313 -1.97 18.76 -23.41
CA ASP A 313 -1.33 17.62 -22.77
C ASP A 313 -2.41 16.61 -22.37
N PRO A 314 -2.39 15.36 -22.86
CA PRO A 314 -3.37 14.35 -22.48
C PRO A 314 -3.40 14.10 -20.97
N HIS A 315 -2.29 14.31 -20.26
CA HIS A 315 -2.21 14.13 -18.82
C HIS A 315 -3.06 15.14 -18.04
N ASN A 316 -3.40 16.29 -18.62
CA ASN A 316 -4.36 17.24 -18.05
C ASN A 316 -5.77 16.66 -17.96
N ALA A 317 -6.12 15.68 -18.79
CA ALA A 317 -7.40 14.98 -18.73
C ALA A 317 -7.31 13.67 -17.94
N ILE A 318 -6.25 12.89 -18.16
CA ILE A 318 -6.09 11.53 -17.60
C ILE A 318 -6.01 11.58 -16.07
N PHE A 319 -5.15 12.42 -15.49
CA PHE A 319 -4.96 12.41 -14.03
C PHE A 319 -6.21 12.90 -13.27
N PRO A 320 -6.87 14.01 -13.67
CA PRO A 320 -8.14 14.40 -13.04
C PRO A 320 -9.27 13.40 -13.28
N ALA A 321 -9.32 12.71 -14.43
CA ALA A 321 -10.29 11.64 -14.66
C ALA A 321 -10.04 10.46 -13.72
N TYR A 322 -8.79 10.01 -13.58
CA TYR A 322 -8.40 8.97 -12.63
C TYR A 322 -8.75 9.36 -11.19
N PHE A 323 -8.38 10.57 -10.76
CA PHE A 323 -8.66 11.06 -9.42
C PHE A 323 -10.16 11.17 -9.14
N ARG A 324 -10.95 11.69 -10.09
CA ARG A 324 -12.42 11.70 -9.99
C ARG A 324 -12.98 10.28 -9.93
N GLY A 325 -12.47 9.36 -10.75
CA GLY A 325 -12.85 7.94 -10.70
C GLY A 325 -12.61 7.34 -9.32
N MET A 326 -11.46 7.62 -8.71
CA MET A 326 -11.13 7.18 -7.35
C MET A 326 -12.08 7.80 -6.30
N GLN A 327 -12.44 9.08 -6.43
CA GLN A 327 -13.40 9.73 -5.54
C GLN A 327 -14.82 9.14 -5.68
N VAL A 328 -15.29 8.94 -6.91
CA VAL A 328 -16.62 8.35 -7.18
C VAL A 328 -16.66 6.92 -6.67
N PHE A 329 -15.61 6.13 -6.92
CA PHE A 329 -15.48 4.78 -6.41
C PHE A 329 -15.49 4.78 -4.87
N GLY A 330 -14.69 5.63 -4.24
CA GLY A 330 -14.63 5.77 -2.78
C GLY A 330 -15.99 6.15 -2.20
N HIS A 331 -16.69 7.10 -2.82
CA HIS A 331 -18.03 7.50 -2.39
C HIS A 331 -19.06 6.38 -2.57
N THR A 332 -18.99 5.64 -3.68
CA THR A 332 -19.89 4.50 -3.96
C THR A 332 -19.72 3.40 -2.92
N VAL A 333 -18.47 3.03 -2.61
CA VAL A 333 -18.14 2.05 -1.56
C VAL A 333 -18.64 2.57 -0.21
N PHE A 334 -18.32 3.82 0.12
CA PHE A 334 -18.73 4.42 1.39
C PHE A 334 -20.25 4.44 1.54
N SER A 335 -21.01 4.90 0.54
CA SER A 335 -22.48 4.93 0.60
C SER A 335 -23.10 3.53 0.66
N ARG A 336 -22.42 2.52 0.10
CA ARG A 336 -22.93 1.14 0.06
C ARG A 336 -22.79 0.42 1.40
N PHE A 337 -21.73 0.72 2.16
CA PHE A 337 -21.46 0.12 3.46
C PHE A 337 -21.95 1.00 4.62
N GLN A 338 -21.75 2.31 4.54
CA GLN A 338 -22.06 3.28 5.59
C GLN A 338 -23.47 3.86 5.42
N SER A 339 -24.48 2.99 5.47
CA SER A 339 -25.88 3.37 5.18
C SER A 339 -26.53 4.23 6.29
N GLY A 340 -25.86 4.41 7.43
CA GLY A 340 -26.41 5.06 8.64
C GLY A 340 -27.46 4.23 9.39
N SER A 341 -27.83 3.03 8.91
CA SER A 341 -28.83 2.18 9.53
C SER A 341 -28.17 1.13 10.42
N LEU A 342 -28.39 1.26 11.74
CA LEU A 342 -27.95 0.28 12.75
C LEU A 342 -28.34 -1.17 12.38
N ARG A 343 -29.50 -1.36 11.73
CA ARG A 343 -29.98 -2.67 11.28
C ARG A 343 -29.07 -3.34 10.24
N GLN A 344 -28.50 -2.56 9.33
CA GLN A 344 -27.62 -3.11 8.28
C GLN A 344 -26.27 -3.49 8.88
N TYR A 345 -25.74 -2.67 9.79
CA TYR A 345 -24.53 -3.01 10.53
C TYR A 345 -24.71 -4.28 11.37
N PHE A 346 -25.84 -4.44 12.07
CA PHE A 346 -26.14 -5.68 12.80
C PHE A 346 -26.18 -6.90 11.88
N LEU A 347 -26.82 -6.83 10.71
CA LEU A 347 -26.82 -7.95 9.76
C LEU A 347 -25.42 -8.31 9.28
N PHE A 348 -24.55 -7.31 9.06
CA PHE A 348 -23.17 -7.54 8.67
C PHE A 348 -22.37 -8.23 9.77
N VAL A 349 -22.47 -7.76 11.02
CA VAL A 349 -21.79 -8.36 12.17
C VAL A 349 -22.29 -9.79 12.43
N MET A 350 -23.61 -10.00 12.40
CA MET A 350 -24.21 -11.33 12.56
C MET A 350 -23.83 -12.28 11.41
N GLY A 351 -23.79 -11.78 10.17
CA GLY A 351 -23.33 -12.55 9.03
C GLY A 351 -21.85 -12.93 9.15
N ALA A 352 -20.99 -12.01 9.62
CA ALA A 352 -19.59 -12.28 9.88
C ALA A 352 -19.40 -13.32 10.99
N LEU A 353 -20.23 -13.30 12.04
CA LEU A 353 -20.24 -14.34 13.09
C LEU A 353 -20.56 -15.73 12.49
N VAL A 354 -21.63 -15.84 11.70
CA VAL A 354 -22.02 -17.11 11.06
C VAL A 354 -20.93 -17.60 10.11
N LEU A 355 -20.33 -16.71 9.32
CA LEU A 355 -19.20 -17.02 8.46
C LEU A 355 -17.96 -17.47 9.25
N GLY A 356 -17.70 -16.84 10.40
CA GLY A 356 -16.63 -17.22 11.32
C GLY A 356 -16.81 -18.65 11.83
N VAL A 357 -18.01 -18.97 12.34
CA VAL A 357 -18.35 -20.33 12.80
C VAL A 357 -18.26 -21.33 11.65
N ALA A 358 -18.79 -20.99 10.47
CA ALA A 358 -18.71 -21.85 9.28
C ALA A 358 -17.25 -22.09 8.84
N SER A 359 -16.39 -21.07 8.91
CA SER A 359 -14.97 -21.20 8.57
C SER A 359 -14.22 -22.07 9.58
N SER A 360 -14.54 -21.96 10.87
CA SER A 360 -13.98 -22.82 11.92
C SER A 360 -14.36 -24.27 11.69
N ALA A 361 -15.65 -24.52 11.39
CA ALA A 361 -16.14 -25.86 11.07
C ALA A 361 -15.52 -26.43 9.78
N ALA A 362 -15.14 -25.58 8.82
CA ALA A 362 -14.46 -26.02 7.61
C ALA A 362 -13.00 -26.41 7.84
N MET A 363 -12.32 -25.77 8.81
CA MET A 363 -10.93 -26.11 9.16
C MET A 363 -10.85 -27.33 10.08
N GLU A 364 -11.82 -27.47 10.98
CA GLU A 364 -11.89 -28.59 11.93
C GLU A 364 -13.29 -29.22 11.87
N PRO A 365 -13.50 -30.20 10.96
CA PRO A 365 -14.80 -30.82 10.74
C PRO A 365 -15.38 -31.50 11.99
N ASP A 366 -14.53 -31.87 12.95
CA ASP A 366 -14.93 -32.53 14.19
C ASP A 366 -15.79 -31.62 15.09
N ILE A 367 -15.77 -30.30 14.88
CA ILE A 367 -16.67 -29.33 15.54
C ILE A 367 -18.14 -29.55 15.14
N LEU A 368 -18.41 -30.21 14.00
CA LEU A 368 -19.76 -30.54 13.55
C LEU A 368 -20.26 -31.90 14.04
N ASN A 369 -19.42 -32.70 14.71
CA ASN A 369 -19.87 -33.97 15.29
C ASN A 369 -20.84 -33.71 16.44
N PHE A 370 -21.89 -34.51 16.54
CA PHE A 370 -22.83 -34.38 17.66
C PHE A 370 -22.09 -34.62 18.98
N PRO A 371 -22.24 -33.74 19.97
CA PRO A 371 -21.63 -33.95 21.28
C PRO A 371 -22.21 -35.20 21.94
N ASP A 372 -21.39 -35.88 22.74
CA ASP A 372 -21.83 -36.99 23.57
C ASP A 372 -22.73 -36.46 24.68
N LEU A 373 -24.03 -36.32 24.37
CA LEU A 373 -25.04 -35.90 25.33
C LEU A 373 -25.15 -36.95 26.43
N VAL A 374 -24.34 -36.82 27.49
CA VAL A 374 -24.52 -37.61 28.71
C VAL A 374 -25.90 -37.26 29.23
N PRO A 375 -26.87 -38.20 29.21
CA PRO A 375 -28.19 -37.90 29.75
C PRO A 375 -28.02 -37.46 31.20
N PHE A 376 -28.87 -36.57 31.69
CA PHE A 376 -29.08 -36.34 33.13
C PHE A 376 -29.47 -37.67 33.81
N GLY A 377 -28.62 -38.67 33.87
CA GLY A 377 -28.95 -40.04 34.24
C GLY A 377 -29.19 -40.14 35.74
N SER A 378 -28.31 -39.51 36.52
CA SER A 378 -28.25 -39.58 37.98
C SER A 378 -29.05 -38.51 38.74
N ALA A 379 -29.57 -37.47 38.08
CA ALA A 379 -30.33 -36.42 38.77
C ALA A 379 -31.69 -36.94 39.30
N LEU A 380 -32.16 -36.41 40.44
CA LEU A 380 -33.50 -36.69 40.97
C LEU A 380 -34.58 -36.30 39.94
N LEU A 381 -35.61 -37.15 39.78
CA LEU A 381 -36.70 -36.93 38.82
C LEU A 381 -37.35 -35.55 38.96
N GLY A 382 -37.49 -35.05 40.19
CA GLY A 382 -38.02 -33.71 40.47
C GLY A 382 -37.16 -32.57 39.90
N LEU A 383 -35.84 -32.66 40.00
CA LEU A 383 -34.93 -31.67 39.41
C LEU A 383 -34.97 -31.70 37.87
N LYS A 384 -35.11 -32.88 37.26
CA LYS A 384 -35.26 -33.00 35.80
C LYS A 384 -36.53 -32.30 35.33
N ILE A 385 -37.67 -32.57 35.99
CA ILE A 385 -38.96 -31.96 35.64
C ILE A 385 -38.88 -30.43 35.80
N ALA A 386 -38.30 -29.95 36.91
CA ALA A 386 -38.12 -28.51 37.12
C ALA A 386 -37.26 -27.87 36.02
N GLY A 387 -36.12 -28.49 35.66
CA GLY A 387 -35.25 -28.02 34.58
C GLY A 387 -35.94 -27.99 33.22
N PHE A 388 -36.69 -29.04 32.86
CA PHE A 388 -37.45 -29.08 31.60
C PHE A 388 -38.55 -28.01 31.55
N LEU A 389 -39.27 -27.80 32.65
CA LEU A 389 -40.33 -26.78 32.71
C LEU A 389 -39.76 -25.36 32.59
N LEU A 390 -38.68 -25.05 33.32
CA LEU A 390 -38.02 -23.75 33.25
C LEU A 390 -37.41 -23.49 31.87
N THR A 391 -36.72 -24.47 31.30
CA THR A 391 -36.18 -24.38 29.93
C THR A 391 -37.30 -24.23 28.90
N GLY A 392 -38.39 -24.98 29.06
CA GLY A 392 -39.58 -24.87 28.22
C GLY A 392 -40.19 -23.47 28.25
N LEU A 393 -40.24 -22.85 29.43
CA LEU A 393 -40.73 -21.48 29.60
C LEU A 393 -39.80 -20.44 28.95
N ILE A 394 -38.48 -20.62 29.04
CA ILE A 394 -37.48 -19.80 28.33
C ILE A 394 -37.67 -19.91 26.81
N CYS A 395 -37.77 -21.12 26.28
CA CYS A 395 -37.97 -21.34 24.84
C CYS A 395 -39.32 -20.78 24.35
N ALA A 396 -40.39 -20.96 25.12
CA ALA A 396 -41.72 -20.46 24.77
C ALA A 396 -41.77 -18.92 24.74
N THR A 397 -41.16 -18.26 25.72
CA THR A 397 -41.09 -16.79 25.77
C THR A 397 -40.24 -16.23 24.63
N ALA A 398 -39.10 -16.86 24.32
CA ALA A 398 -38.25 -16.48 23.17
C ALA A 398 -38.96 -16.63 21.82
N LEU A 399 -39.72 -17.72 21.62
CA LEU A 399 -40.43 -17.99 20.36
C LEU A 399 -41.65 -17.05 20.17
N MET A 400 -42.34 -16.70 21.25
CA MET A 400 -43.53 -15.84 21.19
C MET A 400 -43.20 -14.34 21.07
N MET A 401 -42.02 -13.90 21.54
CA MET A 401 -41.63 -12.49 21.57
C MET A 401 -41.73 -11.75 20.21
N PRO A 402 -41.34 -12.33 19.05
CA PRO A 402 -41.47 -11.67 17.76
C PRO A 402 -42.92 -11.39 17.33
N PHE A 403 -43.86 -12.24 17.77
CA PHE A 403 -45.29 -12.19 17.40
C PHE A 403 -46.11 -11.27 18.30
N THR A 404 -45.64 -10.98 19.50
CA THR A 404 -46.34 -10.09 20.44
C THR A 404 -46.29 -8.65 19.96
N GLU A 405 -47.43 -8.00 19.70
CA GLU A 405 -47.45 -6.62 19.21
C GLU A 405 -47.45 -5.57 20.33
N ARG A 406 -48.06 -5.90 21.47
CA ARG A 406 -48.21 -4.97 22.60
C ARG A 406 -46.90 -4.84 23.40
N ARG A 407 -46.41 -3.61 23.56
CA ARG A 407 -45.12 -3.32 24.24
C ARG A 407 -45.07 -3.82 25.68
N ILE A 408 -46.15 -3.60 26.45
CA ILE A 408 -46.26 -4.05 27.84
C ILE A 408 -46.18 -5.58 27.92
N VAL A 409 -46.84 -6.29 27.00
CA VAL A 409 -46.81 -7.76 26.96
C VAL A 409 -45.41 -8.28 26.60
N ARG A 410 -44.65 -7.58 25.75
CA ARG A 410 -43.24 -7.93 25.46
C ARG A 410 -42.35 -7.80 26.69
N VAL A 411 -42.53 -6.75 27.50
CA VAL A 411 -41.78 -6.57 28.74
C VAL A 411 -42.12 -7.67 29.73
N LEU A 412 -43.41 -7.99 29.93
CA LEU A 412 -43.83 -9.08 30.81
C LEU A 412 -43.28 -10.45 30.36
N MET A 413 -43.24 -10.71 29.05
CA MET A 413 -42.64 -11.93 28.49
C MET A 413 -41.13 -12.01 28.70
N LEU A 414 -40.41 -10.89 28.52
CA LEU A 414 -38.98 -10.80 28.79
C LEU A 414 -38.71 -11.11 30.28
N SER A 415 -39.57 -10.62 31.17
CA SER A 415 -39.41 -10.88 32.60
C SER A 415 -39.77 -12.28 33.02
N ALA A 416 -40.79 -12.89 32.43
CA ALA A 416 -41.05 -14.32 32.60
C ALA A 416 -39.83 -15.17 32.19
N CYS A 417 -39.12 -14.79 31.12
CA CYS A 417 -37.86 -15.41 30.74
C CYS A 417 -36.78 -15.21 31.82
N GLY A 418 -36.60 -13.98 32.32
CA GLY A 418 -35.63 -13.66 33.37
C GLY A 418 -35.83 -14.42 34.67
N PHE A 419 -37.07 -14.49 35.17
CA PHE A 419 -37.42 -15.29 36.36
C PHE A 419 -37.19 -16.78 36.14
N SER A 420 -37.40 -17.28 34.91
CA SER A 420 -37.10 -18.67 34.57
C SER A 420 -35.60 -18.97 34.61
N VAL A 421 -34.77 -18.01 34.18
CA VAL A 421 -33.29 -18.10 34.28
C VAL A 421 -32.83 -18.05 35.74
N THR A 422 -33.44 -17.22 36.59
CA THR A 422 -33.20 -17.25 38.05
C THR A 422 -33.49 -18.64 38.63
N GLY A 423 -34.61 -19.26 38.22
CA GLY A 423 -34.94 -20.63 38.59
C GLY A 423 -33.88 -21.64 38.15
N MET A 424 -33.31 -21.46 36.95
CA MET A 424 -32.21 -22.30 36.47
C MET A 424 -30.95 -22.13 37.31
N TYR A 425 -30.57 -20.90 37.71
CA TYR A 425 -29.42 -20.70 38.60
C TYR A 425 -29.59 -21.36 39.97
N LEU A 426 -30.80 -21.33 40.54
CA LEU A 426 -31.09 -22.07 41.77
C LEU A 426 -30.97 -23.59 41.55
N LEU A 427 -31.43 -24.10 40.41
CA LEU A 427 -31.34 -25.52 40.05
C LEU A 427 -29.88 -25.97 39.91
N TYR A 428 -29.03 -25.12 39.34
CA TYR A 428 -27.58 -25.35 39.22
C TYR A 428 -26.79 -24.95 40.47
N GLN A 429 -27.45 -24.75 41.61
CA GLN A 429 -26.81 -24.44 42.90
C GLN A 429 -25.93 -23.18 42.88
N ALA A 430 -26.35 -22.16 42.12
CA ALA A 430 -25.69 -20.86 42.02
C ALA A 430 -26.55 -19.77 42.70
N PRO A 431 -26.62 -19.74 44.05
CA PRO A 431 -27.52 -18.84 44.79
C PRO A 431 -27.20 -17.35 44.60
N ASP A 432 -25.91 -17.00 44.50
CA ASP A 432 -25.49 -15.61 44.32
C ASP A 432 -25.86 -15.07 42.93
N LEU A 433 -25.73 -15.89 41.88
CA LEU A 433 -26.18 -15.55 40.52
C LEU A 433 -27.71 -15.45 40.47
N ALA A 434 -28.41 -16.32 41.19
CA ALA A 434 -29.87 -16.26 41.27
C ALA A 434 -30.35 -14.96 41.94
N LEU A 435 -29.76 -14.56 43.07
CA LEU A 435 -30.11 -13.34 43.79
C LEU A 435 -29.87 -12.10 42.91
N THR A 436 -28.69 -12.01 42.29
CA THR A 436 -28.34 -10.89 41.43
C THR A 436 -29.23 -10.82 40.19
N GLN A 437 -29.52 -11.95 39.54
CA GLN A 437 -30.45 -12.01 38.40
C GLN A 437 -31.86 -11.57 38.80
N LEU A 438 -32.34 -12.00 39.98
CA LEU A 438 -33.65 -11.60 40.51
C LEU A 438 -33.73 -10.08 40.71
N MET A 439 -32.70 -9.49 41.33
CA MET A 439 -32.62 -8.04 41.52
C MET A 439 -32.59 -7.29 40.18
N CYS A 440 -31.76 -7.74 39.23
CA CYS A 440 -31.69 -7.16 37.89
C CYS A 440 -33.02 -7.25 37.15
N GLU A 441 -33.76 -8.35 37.29
CA GLU A 441 -35.05 -8.51 36.62
C GLU A 441 -36.11 -7.57 37.19
N ILE A 442 -36.20 -7.45 38.52
CA ILE A 442 -37.13 -6.51 39.18
C ILE A 442 -36.81 -5.07 38.77
N ILE A 443 -35.55 -4.66 38.82
CA ILE A 443 -35.12 -3.31 38.42
C ILE A 443 -35.38 -3.09 36.92
N GLY A 444 -35.09 -4.09 36.08
CA GLY A 444 -35.32 -4.06 34.64
C GLY A 444 -36.78 -3.85 34.28
N VAL A 445 -37.71 -4.59 34.91
CA VAL A 445 -39.16 -4.43 34.74
C VAL A 445 -39.57 -3.00 35.05
N VAL A 446 -39.15 -2.48 36.21
CA VAL A 446 -39.50 -1.12 36.66
C VAL A 446 -38.98 -0.08 35.67
N LEU A 447 -37.73 -0.21 35.22
CA LEU A 447 -37.12 0.71 34.27
C LEU A 447 -37.82 0.65 32.90
N PHE A 448 -38.10 -0.54 32.38
CA PHE A 448 -38.81 -0.70 31.11
C PHE A 448 -40.22 -0.11 31.16
N LEU A 449 -40.96 -0.34 32.25
CA LEU A 449 -42.29 0.26 32.44
C LEU A 449 -42.24 1.78 32.53
N LEU A 450 -41.24 2.33 33.23
CA LEU A 450 -41.01 3.79 33.32
C LEU A 450 -40.72 4.39 31.94
N VAL A 451 -39.84 3.77 31.15
CA VAL A 451 -39.50 4.23 29.80
C VAL A 451 -40.69 4.10 28.85
N LEU A 452 -41.47 3.01 28.95
CA LEU A 452 -42.68 2.85 28.14
C LEU A 452 -43.71 3.94 28.41
N ARG A 453 -43.80 4.45 29.63
CA ARG A 453 -44.67 5.58 30.00
C ARG A 453 -44.25 6.90 29.34
N LEU A 454 -42.97 7.05 29.01
CA LEU A 454 -42.42 8.24 28.33
C LEU A 454 -42.59 8.20 26.81
N LEU A 455 -42.97 7.05 26.24
CA LEU A 455 -43.14 6.89 24.80
C LEU A 455 -44.59 7.20 24.38
N PRO A 456 -44.80 7.85 23.22
CA PRO A 456 -46.15 8.11 22.70
C PRO A 456 -46.93 6.82 22.47
N GLU A 457 -48.23 6.85 22.80
CA GLU A 457 -49.16 5.71 22.76
C GLU A 457 -49.37 5.18 21.34
N GLU A 458 -49.35 6.07 20.34
CA GLU A 458 -49.44 5.69 18.94
C GLU A 458 -48.04 5.49 18.33
N PRO A 459 -47.70 4.29 17.85
CA PRO A 459 -46.48 4.11 17.08
C PRO A 459 -46.62 4.90 15.79
N ALA A 460 -45.74 5.89 15.58
CA ALA A 460 -45.55 6.52 14.27
C ALA A 460 -45.54 5.42 13.21
N LYS A 461 -46.41 5.54 12.19
CA LYS A 461 -46.61 4.54 11.10
C LYS A 461 -45.28 3.88 10.82
N ARG A 462 -45.18 2.60 11.19
CA ARG A 462 -43.95 1.80 11.11
C ARG A 462 -43.44 1.94 9.68
N GLU A 463 -42.45 2.80 9.43
CA GLU A 463 -41.82 2.91 8.13
C GLU A 463 -41.44 1.48 7.74
N ARG A 464 -42.07 0.99 6.66
CA ARG A 464 -41.85 -0.36 6.17
C ARG A 464 -40.34 -0.51 6.03
N SER A 465 -39.74 -1.41 6.81
CA SER A 465 -38.31 -1.64 6.69
C SER A 465 -38.03 -2.08 5.26
N ASP A 466 -37.08 -1.44 4.59
CA ASP A 466 -36.69 -1.78 3.21
C ASP A 466 -36.20 -3.24 3.07
N ILE A 467 -35.87 -3.90 4.19
CA ILE A 467 -35.45 -5.30 4.23
C ILE A 467 -36.67 -6.21 4.47
N PRO A 468 -36.92 -7.19 3.58
CA PRO A 468 -38.01 -8.14 3.76
C PRO A 468 -37.86 -8.93 5.07
N LYS A 469 -38.98 -9.45 5.59
CA LYS A 469 -39.00 -10.18 6.88
C LYS A 469 -38.23 -11.51 6.79
N LEU A 470 -38.22 -12.14 5.62
CA LEU A 470 -37.61 -13.45 5.38
C LEU A 470 -36.09 -13.51 5.66
N PRO A 471 -35.21 -12.67 5.05
CA PRO A 471 -33.77 -12.75 5.30
C PRO A 471 -33.39 -12.46 6.76
N ARG A 472 -34.19 -11.66 7.47
CA ARG A 472 -33.98 -11.40 8.90
C ARG A 472 -34.30 -12.62 9.75
N ALA A 473 -35.40 -13.31 9.45
CA ALA A 473 -35.74 -14.56 10.12
C ALA A 473 -34.67 -15.62 9.85
N VAL A 474 -34.25 -15.78 8.59
CA VAL A 474 -33.17 -16.72 8.22
C VAL A 474 -31.88 -16.40 8.96
N MET A 475 -31.43 -15.14 8.97
CA MET A 475 -30.20 -14.74 9.67
C MET A 475 -30.31 -14.96 11.18
N ALA A 476 -31.43 -14.60 11.80
CA ALA A 476 -31.65 -14.82 13.24
C ALA A 476 -31.64 -16.32 13.59
N SER A 477 -32.25 -17.16 12.75
CA SER A 477 -32.21 -18.62 12.90
C SER A 477 -30.80 -19.17 12.73
N LEU A 478 -30.05 -18.73 11.71
CA LEU A 478 -28.66 -19.16 11.51
C LEU A 478 -27.78 -18.78 12.70
N VAL A 479 -27.84 -17.53 13.15
CA VAL A 479 -27.09 -17.08 14.33
C VAL A 479 -27.49 -17.88 15.57
N GLY A 480 -28.79 -18.07 15.80
CA GLY A 480 -29.28 -18.83 16.96
C GLY A 480 -28.79 -20.28 16.95
N VAL A 481 -28.83 -20.94 15.79
CA VAL A 481 -28.30 -22.30 15.62
C VAL A 481 -26.79 -22.32 15.80
N SER A 482 -26.04 -21.39 15.19
CA SER A 482 -24.59 -21.32 15.32
C SER A 482 -24.13 -21.10 16.75
N VAL A 483 -24.74 -20.14 17.46
CA VAL A 483 -24.41 -19.87 18.87
C VAL A 483 -24.86 -21.03 19.76
N GLY A 484 -26.06 -21.57 19.55
CA GLY A 484 -26.55 -22.73 20.30
C GLY A 484 -25.66 -23.95 20.12
N TRP A 485 -25.23 -24.23 18.89
CA TRP A 485 -24.29 -25.30 18.57
C TRP A 485 -22.95 -25.09 19.26
N PHE A 486 -22.40 -23.87 19.20
CA PHE A 486 -21.14 -23.55 19.85
C PHE A 486 -21.21 -23.72 21.38
N VAL A 487 -22.30 -23.28 22.01
CA VAL A 487 -22.52 -23.48 23.46
C VAL A 487 -22.63 -24.96 23.80
N LEU A 488 -23.31 -25.77 22.98
CA LEU A 488 -23.38 -27.22 23.17
C LEU A 488 -22.00 -27.88 23.09
N GLN A 489 -21.18 -27.50 22.12
CA GLN A 489 -19.82 -28.02 22.00
C GLN A 489 -18.93 -27.58 23.17
N ALA A 490 -19.01 -26.30 23.57
CA ALA A 490 -18.30 -25.80 24.74
C ALA A 490 -18.70 -26.58 26.01
N GLY A 491 -19.99 -26.85 26.20
CA GLY A 491 -20.49 -27.69 27.30
C GLY A 491 -19.90 -29.10 27.27
N ASN A 492 -19.94 -29.77 26.12
CA ASN A 492 -19.38 -31.12 25.97
C ASN A 492 -17.88 -31.18 26.29
N THR A 493 -17.10 -30.22 25.81
CA THR A 493 -15.66 -30.15 26.12
C THR A 493 -15.39 -29.90 27.61
N ALA A 494 -16.22 -29.10 28.28
CA ALA A 494 -16.11 -28.86 29.71
C ALA A 494 -16.40 -30.13 30.51
N ASP A 495 -17.43 -30.90 30.12
CA ASP A 495 -17.78 -32.16 30.77
C ASP A 495 -16.66 -33.21 30.62
N HIS A 496 -16.10 -33.37 29.42
CA HIS A 496 -14.96 -34.27 29.22
C HIS A 496 -13.73 -33.87 30.05
N ARG A 497 -13.42 -32.56 30.16
CA ARG A 497 -12.33 -32.07 31.02
C ARG A 497 -12.56 -32.39 32.49
N ASN A 498 -13.79 -32.22 32.99
CA ASN A 498 -14.12 -32.53 34.39
C ASN A 498 -13.99 -34.03 34.68
N VAL A 499 -14.42 -34.88 33.75
CA VAL A 499 -14.25 -36.35 33.84
C VAL A 499 -12.77 -36.74 33.83
N ASP A 500 -11.96 -36.13 32.96
CA ASP A 500 -10.52 -36.40 32.88
C ASP A 500 -9.77 -35.93 34.13
N LEU A 501 -10.14 -34.78 34.70
CA LEU A 501 -9.60 -34.29 35.97
C LEU A 501 -9.94 -35.24 37.12
N ALA A 502 -11.19 -35.67 37.22
CA ALA A 502 -11.61 -36.65 38.23
C ALA A 502 -10.86 -37.98 38.09
N ARG A 503 -10.67 -38.47 36.85
CA ARG A 503 -9.88 -39.68 36.57
C ARG A 503 -8.41 -39.52 36.96
N ARG A 504 -7.80 -38.36 36.67
CA ARG A 504 -6.41 -38.07 37.07
C ARG A 504 -6.24 -38.01 38.59
N GLN A 505 -7.19 -37.38 39.30
CA GLN A 505 -7.21 -37.32 40.76
C GLN A 505 -7.34 -38.71 41.40
N ALA A 506 -8.20 -39.57 40.83
CA ALA A 506 -8.32 -40.96 41.25
C ALA A 506 -7.00 -41.75 41.06
N MET A 507 -6.34 -41.59 39.91
CA MET A 507 -5.05 -42.23 39.66
C MET A 507 -3.92 -41.71 40.56
N THR A 508 -3.89 -40.41 40.89
CA THR A 508 -2.91 -39.87 41.85
C THR A 508 -3.14 -40.37 43.26
N ALA A 509 -4.41 -40.49 43.69
CA ALA A 509 -4.75 -41.06 45.00
C ALA A 509 -4.37 -42.54 45.09
N GLU A 510 -4.56 -43.33 44.03
CA GLU A 510 -4.10 -44.71 43.95
C GLU A 510 -2.56 -44.81 43.99
N ALA A 511 -1.85 -43.94 43.26
CA ALA A 511 -0.39 -43.91 43.25
C ALA A 511 0.22 -43.51 44.62
N GLU A 512 -0.38 -42.54 45.31
CA GLU A 512 0.01 -42.18 46.68
C GLU A 512 -0.22 -43.35 47.64
N SER A 513 -1.36 -44.04 47.55
CA SER A 513 -1.65 -45.23 48.37
C SER A 513 -0.67 -46.39 48.14
N ALA A 514 -0.18 -46.56 46.90
CA ALA A 514 0.79 -47.59 46.55
C ALA A 514 2.23 -47.25 47.00
N SER A 515 2.57 -45.96 47.13
CA SER A 515 3.92 -45.50 47.51
C SER A 515 4.23 -45.56 49.01
N VAL A 516 3.21 -45.75 49.87
CA VAL A 516 3.32 -45.65 51.33
C VAL A 516 3.50 -47.02 52.04
N LEU A 517 3.66 -48.13 51.33
CA LEU A 517 3.82 -49.45 51.97
C LEU A 517 5.17 -50.14 51.71
N PRO A 518 6.13 -50.14 52.66
CA PRO A 518 7.17 -51.16 52.75
C PRO A 518 6.76 -52.30 53.70
N ALA A 519 6.89 -53.52 53.15
CA ALA A 519 6.94 -54.85 53.74
C ALA A 519 6.99 -55.02 55.27
N ALA A 520 5.96 -55.66 55.85
CA ALA A 520 6.10 -56.76 56.82
C ALA A 520 4.76 -57.45 57.16
N ALA A 521 4.82 -58.80 57.15
CA ALA A 521 4.03 -59.77 57.92
C ALA A 521 2.53 -60.03 57.62
N GLY A 522 2.27 -61.23 57.10
CA GLY A 522 1.41 -62.19 57.82
C GLY A 522 -0.11 -62.11 57.61
N VAL A 523 -0.54 -62.54 56.42
CA VAL A 523 -1.84 -63.12 56.00
C VAL A 523 -2.90 -63.36 57.10
N PRO A 524 -4.22 -63.13 56.86
CA PRO A 524 -4.91 -62.73 55.62
C PRO A 524 -5.50 -61.33 55.72
N HIS A 525 -5.60 -60.67 54.56
CA HIS A 525 -6.13 -59.32 54.37
C HIS A 525 -7.15 -58.85 55.42
N HIS A 526 -6.60 -58.03 56.33
CA HIS A 526 -7.18 -56.77 56.78
C HIS A 526 -8.19 -56.21 55.77
N GLY A 527 -9.31 -55.66 56.20
CA GLY A 527 -9.45 -54.93 57.45
C GLY A 527 -10.21 -53.69 57.08
N GLU A 528 -11.45 -53.66 57.57
CA GLU A 528 -12.12 -52.46 58.04
C GLU A 528 -11.96 -51.21 57.16
N ARG A 529 -12.90 -51.13 56.22
CA ARG A 529 -13.85 -50.02 56.17
C ARG A 529 -13.22 -48.65 56.40
N VAL A 530 -12.68 -48.05 55.33
CA VAL A 530 -12.94 -46.62 55.16
C VAL A 530 -14.17 -46.52 54.27
N ALA A 531 -15.22 -46.03 54.92
CA ALA A 531 -16.54 -45.89 54.38
C ALA A 531 -16.53 -45.16 53.04
N SER A 532 -17.33 -45.71 52.12
CA SER A 532 -18.21 -44.95 51.23
C SER A 532 -18.28 -43.45 51.54
N ALA A 533 -17.68 -42.64 50.67
CA ALA A 533 -18.22 -41.35 50.35
C ALA A 533 -18.49 -41.34 48.85
N GLU A 534 -19.58 -42.00 48.43
CA GLU A 534 -20.28 -41.55 47.23
C GLU A 534 -20.70 -40.12 47.53
N TYR A 535 -19.95 -39.13 47.04
CA TYR A 535 -20.35 -37.75 47.17
C TYR A 535 -21.63 -37.56 46.36
N ALA A 536 -22.75 -37.40 47.06
CA ALA A 536 -24.06 -37.25 46.44
C ALA A 536 -24.15 -35.94 45.63
N ASN A 537 -23.30 -34.94 45.93
CA ASN A 537 -23.20 -33.66 45.22
C ASN A 537 -21.77 -33.10 45.22
N LEU A 538 -21.47 -32.26 44.21
CA LEU A 538 -20.18 -31.58 44.02
C LEU A 538 -19.77 -30.71 45.22
N GLY A 539 -20.75 -30.20 45.99
CA GLY A 539 -20.51 -29.39 47.19
C GLY A 539 -19.73 -30.12 48.28
N ASP A 540 -20.04 -31.40 48.52
CA ASP A 540 -19.41 -32.20 49.57
C ASP A 540 -17.93 -32.47 49.29
N TRP A 541 -17.55 -32.48 48.01
CA TRP A 541 -16.16 -32.60 47.58
C TRP A 541 -15.36 -31.32 47.89
N PHE A 542 -15.94 -30.14 47.65
CA PHE A 542 -15.29 -28.85 47.91
C PHE A 542 -15.07 -28.56 49.39
N THR A 543 -15.98 -29.00 50.27
CA THR A 543 -15.84 -28.80 51.72
C THR A 543 -14.65 -29.55 52.30
N VAL A 544 -14.38 -30.77 51.80
CA VAL A 544 -13.28 -31.63 52.28
C VAL A 544 -11.91 -31.18 51.75
N HIS A 545 -11.87 -30.55 50.57
CA HIS A 545 -10.62 -30.13 49.90
C HIS A 545 -10.34 -28.62 50.01
N SER A 546 -11.13 -27.90 50.80
CA SER A 546 -10.84 -26.51 51.14
C SER A 546 -9.70 -26.46 52.17
N TYR A 547 -8.57 -25.83 51.81
CA TYR A 547 -7.47 -25.60 52.74
C TYR A 547 -7.90 -24.58 53.80
N GLU A 548 -8.00 -25.00 55.06
CA GLU A 548 -8.04 -24.05 56.19
C GLU A 548 -6.69 -23.34 56.27
N GLY A 549 -6.66 -22.06 55.91
CA GLY A 549 -5.49 -21.22 56.11
C GLY A 549 -5.14 -21.16 57.60
N THR A 550 -3.90 -21.52 57.94
CA THR A 550 -3.36 -21.46 59.29
C THR A 550 -3.44 -20.05 59.85
N GLY A 551 -3.97 -19.93 61.07
CA GLY A 551 -4.22 -18.66 61.72
C GLY A 551 -2.95 -17.85 61.98
N ALA A 552 -2.85 -16.67 61.34
CA ALA A 552 -2.11 -15.52 61.84
C ALA A 552 -2.36 -14.30 60.94
N THR A 553 -3.44 -13.55 61.18
CA THR A 553 -3.45 -12.08 61.01
C THR A 553 -4.62 -11.47 61.79
N GLU A 554 -4.29 -10.73 62.84
CA GLU A 554 -5.20 -9.92 63.65
C GLU A 554 -5.84 -8.80 62.81
N GLY A 555 -7.17 -8.63 62.89
CA GLY A 555 -7.81 -7.48 62.24
C GLY A 555 -9.33 -7.51 62.19
N ARG A 556 -9.99 -7.28 63.34
CA ARG A 556 -11.35 -6.72 63.52
C ARG A 556 -12.37 -6.90 62.37
N GLY A 557 -13.29 -7.86 62.55
CA GLY A 557 -14.68 -7.73 62.06
C GLY A 557 -15.31 -8.99 61.47
N GLY A 558 -16.24 -9.60 62.22
CA GLY A 558 -17.26 -10.53 61.71
C GLY A 558 -16.82 -11.99 61.54
N GLY A 559 -17.08 -12.82 62.54
CA GLY A 559 -16.85 -14.27 62.48
C GLY A 559 -17.74 -14.95 61.43
N GLY A 560 -17.10 -15.45 60.38
CA GLY A 560 -17.62 -16.37 59.38
C GLY A 560 -16.47 -16.87 58.52
N SER A 561 -16.30 -18.18 58.39
CA SER A 561 -15.27 -18.80 57.53
C SER A 561 -15.64 -18.58 56.07
N ASN A 562 -15.28 -17.43 55.50
CA ASN A 562 -15.40 -17.21 54.07
C ASN A 562 -14.27 -17.97 53.36
N ILE A 563 -14.60 -19.14 52.82
CA ILE A 563 -13.77 -19.84 51.85
C ILE A 563 -13.83 -19.02 50.55
N VAL A 564 -12.80 -18.21 50.30
CA VAL A 564 -12.64 -17.47 49.04
C VAL A 564 -12.02 -18.44 48.03
N ASN A 565 -12.86 -19.06 47.20
CA ASN A 565 -12.38 -19.84 46.06
C ASN A 565 -11.94 -18.89 44.94
N VAL A 566 -10.62 -18.67 44.82
CA VAL A 566 -10.02 -17.94 43.70
C VAL A 566 -9.89 -18.91 42.52
N ILE A 567 -10.73 -18.74 41.50
CA ILE A 567 -10.56 -19.43 40.21
C ILE A 567 -9.60 -18.57 39.37
N LEU A 568 -8.34 -18.97 39.30
CA LEU A 568 -7.39 -18.45 38.31
C LEU A 568 -7.69 -19.14 36.97
N VAL A 569 -8.34 -18.41 36.05
CA VAL A 569 -8.46 -18.83 34.65
C VAL A 569 -7.21 -18.33 33.92
N ASP A 570 -6.30 -19.24 33.60
CA ASP A 570 -5.15 -18.97 32.71
C ASP A 570 -5.62 -18.99 31.25
N PHE A 571 -5.53 -17.85 30.57
CA PHE A 571 -5.77 -17.76 29.13
C PHE A 571 -4.43 -17.94 28.41
N ARG A 572 -4.07 -19.19 28.14
CA ARG A 572 -3.03 -19.58 27.17
C ARG A 572 -3.63 -20.34 26.01
#